data_AF-A0A2B8A0E2-F1
#
_entry.id   AF-A0A2B8A0E2-F1
#
_cell.length_a   1.000
_cell.length_b   1.000
_cell.length_c   1.000
_cell.angle_alpha   90.00
_cell.angle_beta   90.00
_cell.angle_gamma   90.00
#
_symmetry.space_group_name_H-M   'P 1'
#
loop_
_entity.id
_entity.type
_entity.pdbx_description
1 polymer ?
#
loop_
_entity_poly.entity_id
_entity_poly.type
_entity_poly.pdbx_seq_one_letter_code
_entity_poly.pdbx_strand_id
1 'polypeptide(L)' 'MNLENGKTIAILAKNQSDKNVYVKSVKLNGKTLNRLYLTHEELLNGAALEFEMSAKPRTKPRAND' A
#
# COMPACT_ATOMS: atom_id res chain seq x y z
N MET A 1 13.28 1.45 1.49
CA MET A 1 13.81 2.83 1.39
C MET A 1 14.13 3.30 2.80
N ASN A 2 15.24 4.00 2.99
CA ASN A 2 15.66 4.49 4.31
C ASN A 2 15.39 5.99 4.38
N LEU A 3 14.84 6.45 5.50
CA LEU A 3 14.58 7.86 5.78
C LEU A 3 15.74 8.46 6.57
N GLU A 4 15.89 9.79 6.49
CA GLU A 4 16.96 10.52 7.20
C GLU A 4 16.91 10.33 8.72
N ASN A 5 15.74 10.02 9.28
CA ASN A 5 15.54 9.72 10.70
C ASN A 5 15.86 8.26 11.09
N GLY A 6 16.45 7.48 10.19
CA GLY A 6 16.83 6.07 10.41
C GLY A 6 15.68 5.08 10.34
N LYS A 7 14.44 5.53 10.08
CA LYS A 7 13.29 4.65 9.85
C LYS A 7 13.26 4.14 8.41
N THR A 8 12.48 3.10 8.16
CA THR A 8 12.39 2.45 6.85
C THR A 8 10.98 2.43 6.31
N ILE A 9 10.88 2.54 4.98
CA ILE A 9 9.67 2.28 4.22
C ILE A 9 9.90 0.98 3.43
N ALA A 10 9.10 -0.03 3.72
CA ALA A 10 9.08 -1.32 3.03
C ALA A 10 7.83 -1.41 2.14
N ILE A 11 8.01 -1.84 0.90
CA ILE A 11 6.92 -2.03 -0.06
C ILE A 11 6.97 -3.48 -0.53
N LEU A 12 5.87 -4.20 -0.34
CA LEU A 12 5.67 -5.57 -0.80
C LEU A 12 4.50 -5.61 -1.77
N ALA A 13 4.73 -6.13 -2.97
CA ALA A 13 3.68 -6.39 -3.95
C ALA A 13 3.43 -7.90 -4.07
N LYS A 14 2.34 -8.36 -3.46
CA LYS A 14 1.89 -9.76 -3.52
C LYS A 14 1.15 -10.02 -4.82
N ASN A 15 1.40 -11.18 -5.41
CA ASN A 15 0.77 -11.64 -6.65
C ASN A 15 1.05 -10.74 -7.87
N GLN A 16 2.14 -9.97 -7.85
CA GLN A 16 2.54 -9.13 -8.97
C GLN A 16 2.99 -9.98 -10.16
N SER A 17 2.50 -9.65 -11.35
CA SER A 17 2.90 -10.25 -12.64
C SER A 17 2.50 -9.35 -13.79
N ASP A 18 2.93 -9.66 -15.01
CA ASP A 18 2.52 -8.94 -16.24
C ASP A 18 0.99 -8.92 -16.43
N LYS A 19 0.28 -9.90 -15.85
CA LYS A 19 -1.17 -9.97 -15.89
C LYS A 19 -1.83 -9.23 -14.73
N ASN A 20 -1.19 -9.16 -13.56
CA ASN A 20 -1.77 -8.63 -12.34
C ASN A 20 -1.31 -7.20 -12.07
N VAL A 21 -1.75 -6.25 -12.88
CA VAL A 21 -1.26 -4.86 -12.83
C VAL A 21 -2.10 -3.92 -11.93
N TYR A 22 -3.26 -4.36 -11.44
CA TYR A 22 -4.16 -3.54 -10.64
C TYR A 22 -4.01 -3.82 -9.14
N VAL A 23 -4.13 -2.77 -8.33
CA VAL A 23 -4.17 -2.91 -6.86
C VAL A 23 -5.55 -3.34 -6.40
N LYS A 24 -5.64 -4.54 -5.81
CA LYS A 24 -6.85 -5.10 -5.20
C LYS A 24 -7.07 -4.60 -3.78
N SER A 25 -6.03 -4.55 -2.97
CA SER A 25 -6.06 -4.03 -1.60
C SER A 25 -4.68 -3.56 -1.16
N VAL A 26 -4.64 -2.74 -0.11
CA VAL A 26 -3.40 -2.26 0.51
C VAL A 26 -3.52 -2.42 2.01
N LYS A 27 -2.44 -2.79 2.67
CA LYS A 27 -2.26 -2.68 4.10
C LYS A 27 -1.13 -1.72 4.42
N LEU A 28 -1.31 -0.91 5.45
CA LEU A 28 -0.27 -0.11 6.09
C LEU A 28 -0.04 -0.68 7.48
N ASN A 29 1.19 -1.12 7.76
CA ASN A 29 1.60 -1.68 9.05
C ASN A 29 0.63 -2.79 9.52
N GLY A 30 0.24 -3.67 8.60
CA GLY A 30 -0.68 -4.79 8.84
C GLY A 30 -2.18 -4.44 8.83
N LYS A 31 -2.56 -3.15 8.85
CA LYS A 31 -3.95 -2.70 8.86
C LYS A 31 -4.44 -2.33 7.45
N THR A 32 -5.65 -2.72 7.09
CA THR A 32 -6.24 -2.38 5.78
C THR A 32 -6.32 -0.87 5.60
N LEU A 33 -5.76 -0.37 4.49
CA LEU A 33 -5.78 1.03 4.11
C LEU A 33 -6.91 1.28 3.11
N ASN A 34 -8.02 1.83 3.60
CA ASN A 34 -9.19 2.15 2.76
C ASN A 34 -9.07 3.50 2.05
N ARG A 35 -8.07 4.33 2.37
CA ARG A 35 -7.80 5.59 1.67
C ARG A 35 -6.82 5.42 0.49
N LEU A 36 -6.68 6.48 -0.31
CA LEU A 36 -5.76 6.55 -1.46
C LEU A 36 -4.53 7.43 -1.21
N TYR A 37 -4.30 7.85 0.04
CA TYR A 37 -3.17 8.67 0.43
C TYR A 37 -2.53 8.12 1.70
N LEU A 38 -1.28 8.52 1.92
CA LEU A 38 -0.52 8.29 3.13
C LEU A 38 -0.19 9.66 3.71
N THR A 39 -0.24 9.80 5.03
CA THR A 39 0.19 11.05 5.66
C THR A 39 1.71 11.08 5.76
N HIS A 40 2.27 12.29 5.85
CA HIS A 40 3.71 12.45 6.08
C HIS A 40 4.16 11.77 7.38
N GLU A 41 3.36 11.86 8.43
CA GLU A 41 3.61 11.24 9.72
C GLU A 41 3.68 9.70 9.65
N GLU A 42 2.79 9.07 8.87
CA GLU A 42 2.83 7.63 8.65
C GLU A 42 4.11 7.16 7.97
N LEU A 43 4.64 7.97 7.05
CA LEU A 43 5.91 7.69 6.40
C LEU A 43 7.08 7.88 7.37
N LEU A 44 7.12 9.02 8.09
CA LEU A 44 8.19 9.35 9.02
C LEU A 44 8.33 8.34 10.17
N ASN A 45 7.23 7.75 10.64
CA ASN A 45 7.28 6.73 11.69
C ASN A 45 7.78 5.36 11.21
N GLY A 46 8.06 5.21 9.91
CA GLY A 46 8.32 3.95 9.25
C GLY A 46 7.02 3.28 8.79
N ALA A 47 7.04 2.71 7.59
CA ALA A 47 5.85 2.18 6.94
C ALA A 47 6.14 0.85 6.25
N ALA A 48 5.31 -0.16 6.51
CA ALA A 48 5.22 -1.38 5.72
C ALA A 48 3.94 -1.35 4.90
N LEU A 49 4.10 -1.21 3.58
CA LEU A 49 3.00 -1.24 2.61
C LEU A 49 2.94 -2.61 1.95
N GLU A 50 1.81 -3.29 2.11
CA GLU A 50 1.54 -4.55 1.42
C GLU A 50 0.42 -4.33 0.40
N PHE A 51 0.77 -4.44 -0.89
CA PHE A 51 -0.16 -4.39 -2.00
C PHE A 51 -0.55 -5.80 -2.40
N GLU A 52 -1.85 -6.07 -2.52
CA GLU A 52 -2.36 -7.27 -3.18
C GLU A 52 -2.70 -6.91 -4.62
N MET A 53 -2.07 -7.59 -5.59
CA MET A 53 -2.21 -7.28 -7.01
C MET A 53 -3.23 -8.21 -7.70
N SER A 54 -3.89 -7.71 -8.75
CA SER A 54 -4.91 -8.46 -9.50
C SER A 54 -4.96 -8.08 -10.98
N ALA A 55 -5.42 -9.01 -11.82
CA ALA A 55 -5.63 -8.77 -13.25
C ALA A 55 -6.86 -7.92 -13.60
N LYS A 56 -7.77 -7.72 -12.65
CA LYS A 56 -8.98 -6.94 -12.84
C LYS A 56 -8.89 -5.63 -12.05
N PRO A 57 -9.33 -4.49 -12.61
CA PRO A 57 -9.46 -3.26 -11.84
C PRO A 57 -10.50 -3.45 -10.74
N ARG A 58 -10.33 -2.72 -9.63
CA ARG A 58 -11.41 -2.57 -8.65
C ARG A 58 -12.52 -1.71 -9.24
N THR A 59 -13.73 -2.25 -9.27
CA THR A 59 -14.92 -1.57 -9.80
C THR A 59 -15.62 -0.69 -8.77
N LYS A 60 -15.25 -0.78 -7.48
CA LYS A 60 -15.78 0.08 -6.42
C LYS A 60 -14.71 1.07 -5.96
N PRO A 61 -15.04 2.38 -5.87
CA PRO A 61 -14.17 3.35 -5.22
C PRO A 61 -13.83 2.91 -3.81
N ARG A 62 -12.64 3.26 -3.35
CA ARG A 62 -12.27 3.18 -1.93
C ARG A 62 -13.13 4.20 -1.19
N ALA A 63 -14.26 3.75 -0.61
CA ALA A 63 -15.10 4.59 0.21
C ALA A 63 -14.35 4.97 1.49
N ASN A 64 -14.31 6.26 1.79
CA ASN A 64 -13.98 6.74 3.13
C ASN A 64 -15.22 6.44 3.99
N ASP A 65 -15.29 5.24 4.58
CA ASP A 65 -16.16 4.96 5.73
C ASP A 65 -15.50 5.48 7.00
#